data_AF-A0AAW6RWL0-F1
#
_entry.id   AF-A0AAW6RWL0-F1
#
_cell.length_a   1.000
_cell.length_b   1.000
_cell.length_c   1.000
_cell.angle_alpha   90.00
_cell.angle_beta   90.00
_cell.angle_gamma   90.00
#
_symmetry.space_group_name_H-M   'P 1'
#
loop_
_entity.id
_entity.type
_entity.pdbx_description
1 polymer ?
#
loop_
_entity_poly.entity_id
_entity_poly.type
_entity_poly.pdbx_seq_one_letter_code
_entity_poly.pdbx_strand_id
1 'polypeptide(L)'
;MIRRIKHASTATCTLPIYMGFLMTEPNSISCTQLAETYNISHDSVNRFLEREDYTPHDLYQEAIQHIDNNKLIVSIDDTVLDKPYSQHMDLVSYFWSGKHHRSVKGINLITLYATDQNGQNIPINFRIYDKSESKTKNDYFMDMLSEVLSWGAKIQFITGDSWYSSTGNLKTIRK
;
A
#
# COMPACT_ATOMS: atom_id res chain seq x y z
N MET A 1 -2.77 -15.17 -8.33
CA MET A 1 -1.83 -15.87 -7.43
C MET A 1 -0.44 -15.70 -8.02
N ILE A 2 0.32 -14.70 -7.55
CA ILE A 2 1.49 -14.17 -8.30
C ILE A 2 2.77 -14.39 -7.49
N ARG A 3 3.04 -15.66 -7.14
CA ARG A 3 4.39 -16.11 -6.84
C ARG A 3 4.59 -17.53 -7.36
N ARG A 4 5.74 -17.79 -7.97
CA ARG A 4 6.14 -19.14 -8.39
C ARG A 4 6.49 -19.95 -7.13
N ILE A 5 5.56 -20.79 -6.70
CA ILE A 5 5.71 -21.66 -5.54
C ILE A 5 6.81 -22.68 -5.82
N LYS A 6 7.95 -22.61 -5.09
CA LYS A 6 9.03 -23.61 -5.19
C LYS A 6 8.66 -24.95 -4.52
N HIS A 7 7.82 -24.90 -3.48
CA HIS A 7 7.31 -26.07 -2.75
C HIS A 7 5.85 -25.85 -2.35
N ALA A 8 5.01 -26.89 -2.47
CA ALA A 8 3.62 -26.83 -2.03
C ALA A 8 3.56 -26.33 -0.58
N SER A 9 2.70 -25.33 -0.34
CA SER A 9 2.64 -24.72 0.98
C SER A 9 1.94 -25.62 1.98
N THR A 10 2.45 -25.64 3.20
CA THR A 10 1.83 -26.29 4.36
C THR A 10 0.84 -25.37 5.09
N ALA A 11 0.69 -24.12 4.64
CA ALA A 11 -0.29 -23.20 5.20
C ALA A 11 -1.70 -23.58 4.73
N THR A 12 -2.59 -23.87 5.67
CA THR A 12 -4.03 -24.02 5.47
C THR A 12 -4.74 -22.67 5.33
N CYS A 13 -4.14 -21.58 5.82
CA CYS A 13 -4.59 -20.21 5.54
C CYS A 13 -4.43 -19.89 4.05
N THR A 14 -5.50 -19.34 3.45
CA THR A 14 -5.56 -18.97 2.03
C THR A 14 -5.96 -17.51 1.88
N LEU A 15 -5.74 -16.93 0.69
CA LEU A 15 -6.12 -15.54 0.42
C LEU A 15 -7.63 -15.27 0.65
N PRO A 16 -8.58 -16.11 0.20
CA PRO A 16 -10.00 -15.91 0.51
C PRO A 16 -10.31 -15.93 2.01
N ILE A 17 -9.67 -16.82 2.79
CA ILE A 17 -9.83 -16.86 4.25
C ILE A 17 -9.32 -15.57 4.87
N TYR A 18 -8.12 -15.14 4.48
CA TYR A 18 -7.49 -13.93 5.00
C TYR A 18 -8.31 -12.67 4.69
N MET A 19 -8.71 -12.48 3.43
CA MET A 19 -9.56 -11.37 3.01
C MET A 19 -10.93 -11.42 3.70
N GLY A 20 -11.56 -12.60 3.74
CA GLY A 20 -12.84 -12.80 4.41
C GLY A 20 -12.79 -12.36 5.87
N PHE A 21 -11.76 -12.79 6.60
CA PHE A 21 -11.54 -12.35 7.98
C PHE A 21 -11.41 -10.83 8.11
N LEU A 22 -10.56 -10.20 7.30
CA LEU A 22 -10.35 -8.74 7.34
C LEU A 22 -11.61 -7.93 7.03
N MET A 23 -12.49 -8.44 6.16
CA MET A 23 -13.78 -7.80 5.87
C MET A 23 -14.77 -7.92 7.02
N THR A 24 -14.69 -8.99 7.81
CA THR A 24 -15.62 -9.25 8.92
C THR A 24 -15.20 -8.66 10.26
N GLU A 25 -13.90 -8.51 10.51
CA GLU A 25 -13.36 -8.10 11.81
C GLU A 25 -12.41 -6.89 11.65
N PRO A 26 -12.92 -5.65 11.68
CA PRO A 26 -12.11 -4.47 11.43
C PRO A 26 -11.35 -3.95 12.66
N ASN A 27 -11.71 -4.39 13.88
CA ASN A 27 -11.29 -3.69 15.10
C ASN A 27 -10.20 -4.42 15.92
N SER A 28 -10.12 -5.75 15.86
CA SER A 28 -9.20 -6.53 16.73
C SER A 28 -8.36 -7.56 15.98
N ILE A 29 -7.97 -7.24 14.75
CA ILE A 29 -7.24 -8.12 13.83
C ILE A 29 -5.97 -8.71 14.47
N SER A 30 -5.95 -10.03 14.64
CA SER A 30 -4.74 -10.78 15.02
C SER A 30 -4.70 -12.15 14.33
N CYS A 31 -3.49 -12.70 14.13
CA CYS A 31 -3.33 -14.06 13.60
C CYS A 31 -4.03 -15.11 14.46
N THR A 32 -4.07 -14.91 15.78
CA THR A 32 -4.75 -15.80 16.73
C THR A 32 -6.27 -15.76 16.54
N GLN A 33 -6.85 -14.56 16.42
CA GLN A 33 -8.30 -14.44 16.22
C GLN A 33 -8.74 -15.02 14.86
N LEU A 34 -7.95 -14.81 13.80
CA LEU A 34 -8.21 -15.43 12.50
C LEU A 34 -8.14 -16.97 12.62
N ALA A 35 -7.11 -17.47 13.27
CA ALA A 35 -6.91 -18.90 13.51
C ALA A 35 -8.09 -19.54 14.25
N GLU A 36 -8.57 -18.89 15.31
CA GLU A 36 -9.76 -19.33 16.06
C GLU A 36 -11.02 -19.30 15.19
N THR A 37 -11.24 -18.22 14.43
CA THR A 37 -12.44 -18.04 13.59
C THR A 37 -12.57 -19.10 12.51
N TYR A 38 -11.46 -19.47 11.88
CA TYR A 38 -11.44 -20.44 10.78
C TYR A 38 -10.97 -21.83 11.21
N ASN A 39 -10.78 -22.06 12.51
CA ASN A 39 -10.28 -23.31 13.09
C ASN A 39 -9.00 -23.82 12.38
N ILE A 40 -8.04 -22.92 12.18
CA ILE A 40 -6.71 -23.20 11.62
C ILE A 40 -5.63 -22.87 12.64
N SER A 41 -4.39 -23.31 12.43
CA SER A 41 -3.27 -22.92 13.30
C SER A 41 -2.85 -21.47 13.04
N HIS A 42 -2.55 -20.70 14.09
CA HIS A 42 -1.98 -19.35 13.96
C HIS A 42 -0.63 -19.37 13.20
N ASP A 43 0.16 -20.44 13.34
CA ASP A 43 1.37 -20.65 12.54
C ASP A 43 1.05 -20.73 11.05
N SER A 44 -0.12 -21.29 10.70
CA SER A 44 -0.54 -21.32 9.30
C SER A 44 -0.80 -19.92 8.76
N VAL A 45 -1.30 -19.00 9.59
CA VAL A 45 -1.51 -17.61 9.21
C VAL A 45 -0.16 -16.91 9.02
N ASN A 46 0.77 -17.10 9.95
CA ASN A 46 2.13 -16.56 9.83
C ASN A 46 2.83 -17.07 8.57
N ARG A 47 2.80 -18.38 8.30
CA ARG A 47 3.37 -18.97 7.08
C ARG A 47 2.71 -18.42 5.80
N PHE A 48 1.42 -18.10 5.84
CA PHE A 48 0.76 -17.44 4.71
C PHE A 48 1.32 -16.03 4.52
N LEU A 49 1.38 -15.21 5.58
CA LEU A 49 1.87 -13.83 5.52
C LEU A 49 3.35 -13.73 5.12
N GLU A 50 4.21 -14.63 5.62
CA GLU A 50 5.63 -14.67 5.29
C GLU A 50 5.90 -15.18 3.87
N ARG A 51 4.96 -15.94 3.30
CA ARG A 51 5.07 -16.50 1.95
C ARG A 51 4.58 -15.54 0.89
N GLU A 52 3.42 -14.93 1.13
CA GLU A 52 2.82 -13.98 0.20
C GLU A 52 3.64 -12.70 0.14
N ASP A 53 3.91 -12.24 -1.07
CA ASP A 53 4.69 -11.03 -1.33
C ASP A 53 3.88 -10.20 -2.33
N TYR A 54 2.87 -9.49 -1.80
CA TYR A 54 2.00 -8.66 -2.62
C TYR A 54 2.73 -7.39 -2.99
N THR A 55 3.04 -7.27 -4.27
CA THR A 55 3.73 -6.12 -4.83
C THR A 55 2.75 -5.03 -5.24
N PRO A 56 3.23 -3.80 -5.42
CA PRO A 56 2.41 -2.73 -5.96
C PRO A 56 1.90 -2.99 -7.40
N HIS A 57 2.61 -3.83 -8.16
CA HIS A 57 2.14 -4.27 -9.48
C HIS A 57 0.93 -5.20 -9.36
N ASP A 58 0.89 -6.07 -8.36
CA ASP A 58 -0.28 -6.94 -8.10
C ASP A 58 -1.51 -6.11 -7.76
N LEU A 59 -1.34 -5.07 -6.93
CA LEU A 59 -2.41 -4.11 -6.64
C LEU A 59 -2.89 -3.43 -7.92
N TYR A 60 -1.97 -2.94 -8.76
CA TYR A 60 -2.33 -2.26 -10.00
C TYR A 60 -3.13 -3.16 -10.95
N GLN A 61 -2.68 -4.41 -11.14
CA GLN A 61 -3.34 -5.37 -12.02
C GLN A 61 -4.78 -5.68 -11.59
N GLU A 62 -5.05 -5.74 -10.30
CA GLU A 62 -6.39 -5.91 -9.77
C GLU A 62 -7.19 -4.60 -9.89
N ALA A 63 -6.64 -3.50 -9.38
CA ALA A 63 -7.33 -2.22 -9.27
C ALA A 63 -7.78 -1.66 -10.64
N ILE A 64 -6.93 -1.78 -11.66
CA ILE A 64 -7.21 -1.21 -12.98
C ILE A 64 -8.41 -1.89 -13.69
N GLN A 65 -8.80 -3.08 -13.26
CA GLN A 65 -9.98 -3.79 -13.78
C GLN A 65 -11.30 -3.18 -13.29
N HIS A 66 -11.26 -2.43 -12.19
CA HIS A 66 -12.44 -1.88 -11.50
C HIS A 66 -12.61 -0.36 -11.70
N ILE A 67 -11.88 0.23 -12.64
CA ILE A 67 -11.91 1.67 -12.91
C ILE A 67 -11.75 1.95 -14.41
N ASP A 68 -12.41 3.00 -14.93
CA ASP A 68 -12.20 3.41 -16.32
C ASP A 68 -10.81 4.05 -16.50
N ASN A 69 -9.87 3.28 -17.07
CA ASN A 69 -8.51 3.73 -17.38
C ASN A 69 -8.47 4.65 -18.62
N ASN A 70 -9.26 5.72 -18.58
CA ASN A 70 -9.27 6.78 -19.57
C ASN A 70 -9.28 8.12 -18.84
N LYS A 71 -8.20 8.89 -18.99
CA LYS A 71 -8.06 10.22 -18.38
C LYS A 71 -8.20 10.19 -16.85
N LEU A 72 -7.41 9.35 -16.20
CA LEU A 72 -7.36 9.24 -14.75
C LEU A 72 -6.83 10.53 -14.11
N ILE A 73 -7.41 10.91 -12.98
CA ILE A 73 -6.81 11.84 -12.03
C ILE A 73 -6.06 10.99 -11.00
N VAL A 74 -4.75 11.22 -10.83
CA VAL A 74 -3.93 10.47 -9.87
C VAL A 74 -3.55 11.37 -8.71
N SER A 75 -4.04 11.02 -7.52
CA SER A 75 -3.75 11.70 -6.26
C SER A 75 -2.65 10.98 -5.48
N ILE A 76 -1.62 11.70 -5.08
CA ILE A 76 -0.61 11.24 -4.11
C ILE A 76 -0.99 11.70 -2.71
N ASP A 77 -0.99 10.77 -1.76
CA ASP A 77 -1.16 11.05 -0.33
C ASP A 77 -0.38 10.03 0.52
N ASP A 78 -0.07 10.39 1.76
CA ASP A 78 0.55 9.48 2.72
C ASP A 78 -0.11 9.51 4.09
N THR A 79 -0.14 8.34 4.73
CA THR A 79 -0.72 8.16 6.07
C THR A 79 0.30 7.52 6.99
N VAL A 80 0.37 8.00 8.22
CA VAL A 80 1.15 7.37 9.29
C VAL A 80 0.26 6.42 10.06
N LEU A 81 0.59 5.12 10.00
CA LEU A 81 0.00 4.08 10.84
C LEU A 81 0.68 4.13 12.21
N ASP A 82 0.00 4.70 13.21
CA ASP A 82 0.53 4.86 14.56
C ASP A 82 0.94 3.51 15.17
N LYS A 83 2.17 3.44 15.68
CA LYS A 83 2.73 2.29 16.40
C LYS A 83 3.42 2.76 17.69
N PRO A 84 2.67 3.32 18.66
CA PRO A 84 3.25 3.92 19.86
C PRO A 84 3.98 2.90 20.76
N TYR A 85 3.58 1.63 20.72
CA TYR A 85 4.10 0.57 21.58
C TYR A 85 5.19 -0.30 20.91
N SER A 86 5.50 -0.10 19.64
CA SER A 86 6.55 -0.88 18.99
C SER A 86 7.92 -0.43 19.51
N GLN A 87 8.86 -1.37 19.67
CA GLN A 87 10.20 -1.06 20.18
C GLN A 87 11.25 -1.21 19.08
N HIS A 88 11.30 -2.37 18.43
CA HIS A 88 12.28 -2.70 17.38
C HIS A 88 11.56 -3.34 16.18
N MET A 89 11.38 -2.57 15.10
CA MET A 89 10.80 -3.05 13.85
C MET A 89 11.31 -2.19 12.70
N ASP A 90 11.83 -2.80 11.65
CA ASP A 90 12.70 -2.16 10.65
C ASP A 90 12.06 -0.97 9.90
N LEU A 91 10.73 -0.96 9.78
CA LEU A 91 9.96 0.09 9.08
C LEU A 91 9.32 1.12 10.02
N VAL A 92 9.45 0.94 11.35
CA VAL A 92 8.90 1.89 12.30
C VAL A 92 9.85 3.06 12.47
N SER A 93 9.32 4.26 12.29
CA SER A 93 10.06 5.47 12.59
C SER A 93 9.19 6.62 13.07
N TYR A 94 9.83 7.77 13.34
CA TYR A 94 9.13 9.00 13.65
C TYR A 94 8.78 9.76 12.36
N PHE A 95 7.50 10.09 12.23
CA PHE A 95 6.93 10.85 11.12
C PHE A 95 6.01 11.94 11.66
N TRP A 96 5.94 13.09 11.01
CA TRP A 96 4.98 14.13 11.37
C TRP A 96 3.56 13.63 11.12
N SER A 97 2.69 13.73 12.12
CA SER A 97 1.27 13.43 11.97
C SER A 97 0.45 14.71 12.04
N GLY A 98 -0.28 15.01 10.97
CA GLY A 98 -1.22 16.13 10.93
C GLY A 98 -2.33 16.00 11.98
N LYS A 99 -2.76 14.78 12.29
CA LYS A 99 -3.78 14.48 13.32
C LYS A 99 -3.32 14.84 14.73
N HIS A 100 -2.07 14.50 15.07
CA HIS A 100 -1.53 14.71 16.41
C HIS A 100 -0.78 16.04 16.55
N HIS A 101 -0.58 16.77 15.45
CA HIS A 101 0.24 17.99 15.37
C HIS A 101 1.66 17.82 15.95
N ARG A 102 2.23 16.61 15.81
CA ARG A 102 3.57 16.27 16.30
C ARG A 102 4.14 15.08 15.55
N SER A 103 5.44 14.84 15.72
CA SER A 103 6.07 13.60 15.29
C SER A 103 5.58 12.42 16.13
N VAL A 104 5.08 11.39 15.48
CA VAL A 104 4.61 10.15 16.10
C VAL A 104 5.39 8.96 15.58
N LYS A 105 5.52 7.93 16.42
CA LYS A 105 6.13 6.65 16.06
C LYS A 105 5.12 5.84 15.27
N GLY A 106 5.48 5.41 14.05
CA GLY A 106 4.57 4.70 13.16
C GLY A 106 5.24 4.16 11.91
N ILE A 107 4.43 3.63 11.00
CA ILE A 107 4.82 3.21 9.65
C ILE A 107 4.19 4.19 8.67
N ASN A 108 4.97 4.78 7.77
CA ASN A 108 4.44 5.71 6.77
C ASN A 108 4.11 4.95 5.48
N LEU A 109 2.84 5.00 5.09
CA LEU A 109 2.30 4.39 3.88
C LEU A 109 1.98 5.51 2.88
N ILE A 110 2.64 5.46 1.73
CA ILE A 110 2.42 6.37 0.60
C ILE A 110 1.52 5.66 -0.41
N THR A 111 0.53 6.35 -0.95
CA THR A 111 -0.46 5.77 -1.86
C THR A 111 -0.70 6.65 -3.08
N LEU A 112 -0.87 6.02 -4.24
CA LEU A 112 -1.45 6.65 -5.42
C LEU A 112 -2.88 6.19 -5.58
N TYR A 113 -3.82 7.13 -5.51
CA TYR A 113 -5.24 6.91 -5.78
C TYR A 113 -5.59 7.40 -7.17
N ALA A 114 -6.15 6.53 -8.00
CA ALA A 114 -6.73 6.92 -9.28
C ALA A 114 -8.21 7.27 -9.08
N THR A 115 -8.68 8.31 -9.76
CA THR A 115 -10.10 8.65 -9.90
C THR A 115 -10.43 8.74 -11.39
N ASP A 116 -11.47 8.04 -11.82
CA ASP A 116 -11.94 8.11 -13.21
C ASP A 116 -12.95 9.24 -13.42
N GLN A 117 -13.38 9.40 -14.67
CA GLN A 117 -14.35 10.41 -15.06
C GLN A 117 -15.76 10.16 -14.49
N ASN A 118 -16.04 8.96 -14.00
CA ASN A 118 -17.31 8.57 -13.37
C ASN A 118 -17.30 8.78 -11.85
N GLY A 119 -16.16 9.20 -11.27
CA GLY A 119 -15.99 9.41 -9.85
C GLY A 119 -15.60 8.15 -9.06
N GLN A 120 -15.36 7.02 -9.73
CA GLN A 120 -14.81 5.83 -9.06
C GLN A 120 -13.37 6.12 -8.67
N ASN A 121 -13.03 5.83 -7.41
CA ASN A 121 -11.70 5.99 -6.87
C ASN A 121 -11.15 4.66 -6.34
N ILE A 122 -9.87 4.40 -6.58
CA ILE A 122 -9.21 3.15 -6.16
C ILE A 122 -7.70 3.37 -6.00
N PRO A 123 -7.03 2.76 -5.00
CA PRO A 123 -5.58 2.81 -4.92
C PRO A 123 -4.97 1.94 -6.04
N ILE A 124 -4.03 2.52 -6.79
CA ILE A 124 -3.37 1.88 -7.93
C ILE A 124 -1.88 1.59 -7.70
N ASN A 125 -1.28 2.16 -6.66
CA ASN A 125 0.10 1.90 -6.26
C ASN A 125 0.28 2.27 -4.76
N PHE A 126 1.20 1.61 -4.07
CA PHE A 126 1.54 1.90 -2.68
C PHE A 126 3.04 1.75 -2.39
N ARG A 127 3.55 2.44 -1.36
CA ARG A 127 4.90 2.28 -0.83
C ARG A 127 4.92 2.38 0.68
N ILE A 128 5.73 1.55 1.32
CA ILE A 128 6.07 1.74 2.72
C ILE A 128 7.38 2.51 2.75
N TYR A 129 7.39 3.65 3.45
CA TYR A 129 8.59 4.47 3.56
C TYR A 129 9.67 3.74 4.38
N ASP A 130 10.76 3.37 3.73
CA ASP A 130 11.95 2.87 4.38
C ASP A 130 13.06 3.96 4.42
N LYS A 131 13.56 4.23 5.63
CA LYS A 131 14.68 5.17 5.86
C LYS A 131 16.01 4.62 5.37
N SER A 132 16.15 3.30 5.28
CA SER A 132 17.38 2.65 4.83
C SER A 132 17.66 2.93 3.34
N GLU A 133 16.61 3.14 2.53
CA GLU A 133 16.73 3.41 1.10
C GLU A 133 17.31 4.80 0.79
N SER A 134 17.46 5.68 1.79
CA SER A 134 17.91 7.07 1.60
C SER A 134 17.08 7.87 0.58
N LYS A 135 15.84 7.43 0.33
CA LYS A 135 14.86 8.09 -0.53
C LYS A 135 13.97 9.01 0.27
N THR A 136 13.60 10.14 -0.32
CA THR A 136 12.54 11.01 0.18
C THR A 136 11.18 10.55 -0.31
N LYS A 137 10.09 11.07 0.28
CA LYS A 137 8.72 10.82 -0.21
C LYS A 137 8.54 11.25 -1.67
N ASN A 138 9.23 12.32 -2.07
CA ASN A 138 9.22 12.80 -3.45
C ASN A 138 9.89 11.79 -4.40
N ASP A 139 10.98 11.14 -3.98
CA ASP A 139 11.63 10.11 -4.79
C ASP A 139 10.72 8.88 -4.95
N TYR A 140 10.09 8.41 -3.85
CA TYR A 140 9.09 7.34 -3.93
C TYR A 140 7.94 7.71 -4.86
N PHE A 141 7.42 8.94 -4.78
CA PHE A 141 6.35 9.40 -5.66
C PHE A 141 6.77 9.35 -7.14
N MET A 142 7.99 9.80 -7.47
CA MET A 142 8.50 9.74 -8.84
C MET A 142 8.66 8.30 -9.35
N ASP A 143 9.14 7.39 -8.50
CA ASP A 143 9.23 5.95 -8.82
C ASP A 143 7.83 5.37 -9.09
N MET A 144 6.88 5.61 -8.18
CA MET A 144 5.50 5.12 -8.29
C MET A 144 4.80 5.67 -9.53
N LEU A 145 5.01 6.94 -9.86
CA LEU A 145 4.44 7.59 -11.05
C LEU A 145 5.00 6.97 -12.34
N SER A 146 6.32 6.80 -12.41
CA SER A 146 7.00 6.16 -13.54
C SER A 146 6.47 4.75 -13.79
N GLU A 147 6.29 3.98 -12.72
CA GLU A 147 5.75 2.62 -12.77
C GLU A 147 4.33 2.57 -13.31
N VAL A 148 3.39 3.31 -12.73
CA VAL A 148 1.98 3.25 -13.18
C VAL A 148 1.81 3.70 -14.63
N LEU A 149 2.62 4.67 -15.07
CA LEU A 149 2.69 5.06 -16.48
C LEU A 149 3.19 3.90 -17.35
N SER A 150 4.28 3.23 -16.93
CA SER A 150 4.83 2.07 -17.64
C SER A 150 3.88 0.88 -17.69
N TRP A 151 3.02 0.73 -16.67
CA TRP A 151 2.00 -0.32 -16.60
C TRP A 151 0.73 0.03 -17.40
N GLY A 152 0.64 1.25 -17.94
CA GLY A 152 -0.41 1.65 -18.87
C GLY A 152 -1.50 2.57 -18.29
N ALA A 153 -1.27 3.22 -17.14
CA ALA A 153 -2.20 4.19 -16.58
C ALA A 153 -2.31 5.42 -17.50
N LYS A 154 -3.51 5.77 -17.94
CA LYS A 154 -3.78 6.93 -18.80
C LYS A 154 -4.11 8.15 -17.95
N ILE A 155 -3.09 8.80 -17.42
CA ILE A 155 -3.23 9.92 -16.47
C ILE A 155 -3.47 11.23 -17.25
N GLN A 156 -4.51 11.98 -16.86
CA GLN A 156 -4.77 13.34 -17.34
C GLN A 156 -4.30 14.40 -16.36
N PHE A 157 -4.50 14.17 -15.06
CA PHE A 157 -4.12 15.11 -14.02
C PHE A 157 -3.44 14.39 -12.86
N ILE A 158 -2.52 15.10 -12.22
CA ILE A 158 -1.87 14.65 -10.98
C ILE A 158 -2.16 15.68 -9.91
N THR A 159 -2.61 15.20 -8.76
CA THR A 159 -2.99 16.01 -7.59
C THR A 159 -2.24 15.51 -6.36
N GLY A 160 -2.01 16.39 -5.39
CA GLY A 160 -1.29 16.05 -4.18
C GLY A 160 -1.19 17.25 -3.25
N ASP A 161 -0.71 17.00 -2.03
CA ASP A 161 -0.45 18.06 -1.08
C ASP A 161 0.76 18.94 -1.49
N SER A 162 0.98 20.03 -0.74
CA SER A 162 2.14 20.90 -0.97
C SER A 162 3.48 20.24 -0.64
N TRP A 163 3.52 19.16 0.14
CA TRP A 163 4.75 18.44 0.46
C TRP A 163 5.32 17.70 -0.75
N TYR A 164 4.49 17.36 -1.74
CA TYR A 164 4.91 16.80 -3.04
C TYR A 164 5.17 17.85 -4.13
N SER A 165 5.12 19.15 -3.80
CA SER A 165 5.30 20.26 -4.77
C SER A 165 6.76 20.61 -5.08
N SER A 166 7.68 19.64 -4.96
CA SER A 166 9.10 19.86 -5.24
C SER A 166 9.30 20.35 -6.70
N THR A 167 10.27 21.23 -6.92
CA THR A 167 10.55 21.76 -8.26
C THR A 167 10.91 20.65 -9.26
N GLY A 168 11.53 19.57 -8.79
CA GLY A 168 11.82 18.37 -9.57
C GLY A 168 10.56 17.65 -10.04
N ASN A 169 9.60 17.43 -9.14
CA ASN A 169 8.34 16.79 -9.46
C ASN A 169 7.54 17.61 -10.49
N LEU A 170 7.37 18.91 -10.23
CA LEU A 170 6.59 19.79 -11.10
C LEU A 170 7.18 19.88 -12.51
N LYS A 171 8.52 19.89 -12.64
CA LYS A 171 9.18 19.87 -13.95
C LYS A 171 8.98 18.55 -14.69
N THR A 172 8.90 17.43 -13.97
CA THR A 172 8.69 16.12 -14.58
C THR A 172 7.24 15.94 -15.02
N ILE A 173 6.27 16.33 -14.18
CA ILE A 173 4.83 16.24 -14.46
C ILE A 173 4.40 17.16 -15.61
N ARG A 174 5.07 18.31 -15.78
CA ARG A 174 4.73 19.28 -16.83
C ARG A 174 4.98 18.75 -18.26
N LYS A 175 5.81 17.73 -18.43
CA LYS A 175 6.17 17.19 -19.75
C LYS A 175 5.07 16.29 -20.30
#